data_AF-A0A965G944-F1
#
_entry.id   AF-A0A965G944-F1
#
_cell.length_a   1.000
_cell.length_b   1.000
_cell.length_c   1.000
_cell.angle_alpha   90.00
_cell.angle_beta   90.00
_cell.angle_gamma   90.00
#
_symmetry.space_group_name_H-M   'P 1'
#
loop_
_entity.id
_entity.type
_entity.pdbx_description
1 polymer ?
#
loop_
_entity_poly.entity_id
_entity_poly.type
_entity_poly.pdbx_seq_one_letter_code
_entity_poly.pdbx_strand_id
1 'polypeptide(L)'
;GLDRGNRITSKLFAALLLRMAQHPYAKNYYASMAVAGQRGTLSSYFRGTELEGRFTGKTGTISGVKAISGMLTTADGPLYLSMISNGSEAPVAVMGKVLHSVFAVGHCR
;
A
#
# COMPACT_ATOMS: atom_id res chain seq x y z
N GLY A 1 9.06 -13.90 -4.51
CA GLY A 1 9.55 -12.61 -3.99
C GLY A 1 10.70 -12.72 -3.00
N LEU A 2 11.40 -13.87 -2.91
CA LEU A 2 12.58 -14.07 -2.04
C LEU A 2 13.91 -13.93 -2.81
N ASP A 3 13.83 -13.73 -4.13
CA ASP A 3 15.01 -13.51 -4.95
C ASP A 3 15.42 -12.04 -4.90
N ARG A 4 16.68 -11.79 -4.54
CA ARG A 4 17.30 -10.46 -4.53
C ARG A 4 17.44 -9.90 -5.96
N GLY A 5 17.31 -10.75 -6.98
CA GLY A 5 17.26 -10.38 -8.40
C GLY A 5 15.90 -9.91 -8.91
N ASN A 6 14.82 -10.03 -8.11
CA ASN A 6 13.47 -9.65 -8.54
C ASN A 6 13.32 -8.12 -8.58
N ARG A 7 13.83 -7.49 -9.64
CA ARG A 7 13.73 -6.05 -9.91
C ARG A 7 12.34 -5.69 -10.44
N ILE A 8 11.32 -5.89 -9.61
CA ILE A 8 10.00 -5.32 -9.89
C ILE A 8 10.00 -3.86 -9.43
N THR A 9 9.65 -2.95 -10.33
CA THR A 9 9.53 -1.52 -10.00
C THR A 9 8.19 -1.23 -9.34
N SER A 10 8.15 -0.22 -8.46
CA SER A 10 6.90 0.31 -7.89
C SER A 10 5.89 0.69 -8.98
N LYS A 11 6.38 1.20 -10.12
CA LYS A 11 5.56 1.53 -11.29
C LYS A 11 4.84 0.31 -11.88
N LEU A 12 5.50 -0.86 -11.94
CA LEU A 12 4.86 -2.08 -12.43
C LEU A 12 3.73 -2.52 -11.49
N PHE A 13 3.93 -2.47 -10.17
CA PHE A 13 2.89 -2.81 -9.21
C PHE A 13 1.72 -1.83 -9.26
N ALA A 14 1.97 -0.52 -9.38
CA ALA A 14 0.91 0.46 -9.53
C ALA A 14 0.09 0.23 -10.81
N ALA A 15 0.75 -0.05 -11.94
CA ALA A 15 0.08 -0.37 -13.20
C ALA A 15 -0.74 -1.67 -13.11
N LEU A 16 -0.21 -2.70 -12.44
CA LEU A 16 -0.92 -3.95 -12.19
C LEU A 16 -2.18 -3.73 -11.34
N LEU A 17 -2.07 -2.96 -10.25
CA LEU A 17 -3.21 -2.62 -9.40
C LEU A 17 -4.28 -1.86 -10.19
N LEU A 18 -3.88 -0.88 -10.99
CA LEU A 18 -4.81 -0.14 -11.85
C LEU A 18 -5.50 -1.07 -12.86
N ARG A 19 -4.76 -2.00 -13.48
CA ARG A 19 -5.34 -2.98 -14.41
C ARG A 19 -6.30 -3.94 -13.70
N MET A 20 -5.95 -4.38 -12.50
CA MET A 20 -6.79 -5.27 -11.67
C MET A 20 -8.07 -4.57 -11.20
N ALA A 21 -8.05 -3.25 -11.01
CA ALA A 21 -9.24 -2.48 -10.65
C ALA A 21 -10.33 -2.54 -11.73
N GLN A 22 -9.94 -2.72 -13.00
CA GLN A 22 -10.85 -2.86 -14.14
C GLN A 22 -11.26 -4.32 -14.40
N HIS A 23 -10.72 -5.28 -13.65
CA HIS A 23 -10.97 -6.70 -13.87
C HIS A 23 -12.28 -7.14 -13.19
N PRO A 24 -13.05 -8.08 -13.76
CA PRO A 24 -14.28 -8.61 -13.13
C PRO A 24 -14.08 -9.14 -11.70
N TYR A 25 -12.87 -9.62 -11.38
CA TYR A 25 -12.50 -10.11 -10.06
C TYR A 25 -11.92 -9.06 -9.10
N ALA A 26 -11.95 -7.78 -9.46
CA ALA A 26 -11.41 -6.68 -8.64
C ALA A 26 -11.89 -6.78 -7.18
N LYS A 27 -13.21 -6.95 -6.99
CA LYS A 27 -13.82 -7.04 -5.65
C LYS A 27 -13.20 -8.14 -4.80
N ASN A 28 -13.04 -9.35 -5.34
CA ASN A 28 -12.47 -10.49 -4.62
C ASN A 28 -10.96 -10.29 -4.38
N TYR A 29 -10.25 -9.72 -5.36
CA TYR A 29 -8.83 -9.44 -5.26
C TYR A 29 -8.53 -8.46 -4.13
N TYR A 30 -9.20 -7.30 -4.10
CA TYR A 30 -9.02 -6.30 -3.04
C TYR A 30 -9.56 -6.78 -1.68
N ALA A 31 -10.64 -7.56 -1.64
CA ALA A 31 -11.16 -8.15 -0.40
C ALA A 31 -10.21 -9.17 0.25
N SER A 32 -9.30 -9.75 -0.53
CA SER A 32 -8.27 -10.68 -0.03
C SER A 32 -7.07 -9.98 0.61
N MET A 33 -6.94 -8.66 0.46
CA MET A 33 -5.81 -7.89 0.97
C MET A 33 -5.94 -7.58 2.46
N ALA A 34 -4.82 -7.15 3.06
CA ALA A 34 -4.80 -6.64 4.42
C ALA A 34 -5.35 -5.21 4.45
N VAL A 35 -5.96 -4.82 5.57
CA VAL A 35 -6.55 -3.50 5.78
C VAL A 35 -5.84 -2.83 6.96
N ALA A 36 -5.36 -1.60 6.74
CA ALA A 36 -4.69 -0.78 7.73
C ALA A 36 -5.52 -0.67 9.01
N GLY A 37 -4.91 -0.99 10.15
CA GLY A 37 -5.50 -0.90 11.48
C GLY A 37 -6.58 -1.93 11.79
N GLN A 38 -6.97 -2.78 10.83
CA GLN A 38 -8.12 -3.68 10.99
C GLN A 38 -7.78 -5.16 10.79
N ARG A 39 -7.07 -5.53 9.73
CA ARG A 39 -6.94 -6.95 9.35
C ARG A 39 -5.62 -7.27 8.64
N GLY A 40 -5.14 -8.50 8.86
CA GLY A 40 -4.00 -9.08 8.15
C GLY A 40 -2.68 -8.48 8.60
N THR A 41 -1.70 -8.43 7.70
CA THR A 41 -0.36 -7.91 8.01
C THR A 41 -0.29 -6.41 8.25
N LEU A 42 -1.40 -5.69 8.03
CA LEU A 42 -1.54 -4.26 8.29
C LEU A 42 -2.38 -3.96 9.55
N SER A 43 -2.82 -4.97 10.30
CA SER A 43 -3.73 -4.80 11.45
C SER A 43 -3.14 -3.92 12.56
N SER A 44 -1.83 -3.99 12.80
CA SER A 44 -1.14 -3.14 13.79
C SER A 44 -0.67 -1.80 13.22
N TYR A 45 -0.86 -1.55 11.93
CA TYR A 45 -0.30 -0.40 11.24
C TYR A 45 -1.33 0.72 11.15
N PHE A 46 -0.89 1.96 11.38
CA PHE A 46 -1.68 3.18 11.21
C PHE A 46 -2.96 3.26 12.07
N ARG A 47 -3.02 2.50 13.17
CA ARG A 47 -4.12 2.58 14.14
C ARG A 47 -4.16 3.96 14.80
N GLY A 48 -5.36 4.49 15.00
CA GLY A 48 -5.60 5.82 15.57
C GLY A 48 -5.22 6.97 14.63
N THR A 49 -4.97 6.69 13.34
CA THR A 49 -4.70 7.71 12.34
C THR A 49 -5.83 7.74 11.31
N GLU A 50 -5.91 8.81 10.52
CA GLU A 50 -6.86 8.93 9.41
C GLU A 50 -6.71 7.84 8.33
N LEU A 51 -5.58 7.13 8.30
CA LEU A 51 -5.32 6.03 7.37
C LEU A 51 -5.94 4.70 7.82
N GLU A 52 -6.41 4.60 9.06
CA GLU A 52 -7.06 3.40 9.59
C GLU A 52 -8.32 3.07 8.76
N GLY A 53 -8.40 1.83 8.26
CA GLY A 53 -9.47 1.37 7.38
C GLY A 53 -9.44 1.92 5.95
N ARG A 54 -8.55 2.88 5.64
CA ARG A 54 -8.51 3.54 4.33
C ARG A 54 -7.46 2.96 3.38
N PHE A 55 -6.41 2.35 3.91
CA PHE A 55 -5.40 1.69 3.10
C PHE A 55 -5.62 0.17 3.09
N THR A 56 -5.79 -0.39 1.88
CA THR A 56 -5.95 -1.82 1.65
C THR A 56 -4.85 -2.30 0.72
N GLY A 57 -4.02 -3.25 1.16
CA GLY A 57 -2.84 -3.63 0.40
C GLY A 57 -2.18 -4.92 0.83
N LYS A 58 -1.17 -5.30 0.05
CA LYS A 58 -0.26 -6.40 0.38
C LYS A 58 1.06 -5.84 0.92
N THR A 59 1.57 -6.48 1.96
CA THR A 59 2.92 -6.22 2.48
C THR A 59 3.92 -7.23 1.91
N GLY A 60 5.12 -6.78 1.63
CA GLY A 60 6.30 -7.59 1.35
C GLY A 60 7.40 -7.24 2.35
N THR A 61 7.98 -8.24 3.00
CA THR A 61 9.16 -8.04 3.86
C THR A 61 10.15 -9.14 3.55
N ILE A 62 11.33 -8.77 3.12
CA ILE A 62 12.51 -9.63 3.00
C ILE A 62 13.69 -8.94 3.70
N SER A 63 14.75 -9.66 4.05
CA SER A 63 15.85 -9.08 4.83
C SER A 63 16.40 -7.81 4.16
N GLY A 64 16.30 -6.68 4.86
CA GLY A 64 16.71 -5.36 4.37
C GLY A 64 15.74 -4.68 3.39
N VAL A 65 14.57 -5.25 3.08
CA VAL A 65 13.58 -4.61 2.19
C VAL A 65 12.17 -4.69 2.79
N LYS A 66 11.48 -3.56 2.83
CA LYS A 66 10.04 -3.51 3.06
C LYS A 66 9.34 -2.95 1.85
N ALA A 67 8.21 -3.53 1.50
CA ALA A 67 7.35 -3.05 0.44
C ALA A 67 5.89 -3.08 0.88
N ILE A 68 5.12 -2.07 0.46
CA ILE A 68 3.67 -2.08 0.54
C ILE A 68 3.10 -1.68 -0.81
N SER A 69 2.08 -2.38 -1.28
CA SER A 69 1.40 -2.07 -2.54
C SER A 69 -0.09 -2.28 -2.36
N GLY A 70 -0.88 -1.31 -2.77
CA GLY A 70 -2.32 -1.34 -2.50
C GLY A 70 -3.06 -0.10 -2.98
N MET A 71 -4.27 0.00 -2.47
CA MET A 71 -5.23 1.06 -2.74
C MET A 71 -5.44 1.89 -1.47
N LEU A 72 -5.33 3.21 -1.61
CA LEU A 72 -5.69 4.20 -0.61
C LEU A 72 -7.03 4.82 -0.99
N THR A 73 -8.03 4.70 -0.13
CA THR A 73 -9.34 5.32 -0.32
C THR A 73 -9.30 6.78 0.10
N THR A 74 -9.43 7.69 -0.87
CA THR A 74 -9.49 9.15 -0.66
C THR A 74 -10.88 9.70 -1.03
N ALA A 75 -11.16 10.97 -0.71
CA ALA A 75 -12.42 11.61 -1.11
C ALA A 75 -12.58 11.70 -2.63
N ASP A 76 -11.47 11.90 -3.36
CA ASP A 76 -11.44 11.98 -4.83
C ASP A 76 -11.52 10.61 -5.52
N GLY A 77 -11.50 9.52 -4.74
CA GLY A 77 -11.53 8.15 -5.23
C GLY A 77 -10.32 7.31 -4.81
N PRO A 78 -10.20 6.08 -5.34
CA PRO A 78 -9.12 5.19 -4.98
C PRO A 78 -7.80 5.57 -5.66
N LEU A 79 -6.75 5.74 -4.86
CA LEU A 79 -5.38 5.90 -5.33
C LEU A 79 -4.63 4.56 -5.25
N TYR A 80 -4.03 4.13 -6.36
CA TYR A 80 -3.22 2.92 -6.41
C TYR A 80 -1.74 3.26 -6.30
N LEU A 81 -1.07 2.69 -5.30
CA LEU A 81 0.30 3.04 -4.99
C LEU A 81 1.14 1.81 -4.61
N SER A 82 2.44 1.93 -4.86
CA SER A 82 3.43 0.95 -4.47
C SER A 82 4.66 1.67 -3.93
N MET A 83 5.10 1.27 -2.74
CA MET A 83 6.30 1.78 -2.09
C MET A 83 7.22 0.62 -1.77
N ILE A 84 8.48 0.76 -2.12
CA ILE A 84 9.54 -0.21 -1.84
C ILE A 84 10.67 0.57 -1.16
N SER A 85 11.10 0.12 0.00
CA SER A 85 12.19 0.69 0.78
C SER A 85 13.25 -0.37 1.01
N ASN A 86 14.46 -0.09 0.51
CA ASN A 86 15.63 -0.95 0.63
C ASN A 86 16.61 -0.31 1.63
N GLY A 87 17.11 -1.09 2.60
CA GLY A 87 18.14 -0.68 3.55
C GLY A 87 17.72 0.35 4.59
N SER A 88 16.41 0.59 4.79
CA SER A 88 15.94 1.59 5.75
C SER A 88 15.85 1.03 7.18
N GLU A 89 16.25 1.84 8.16
CA GLU A 89 16.12 1.54 9.59
C GLU A 89 14.66 1.68 10.09
N ALA A 90 13.87 2.58 9.49
CA ALA A 90 12.47 2.85 9.89
C ALA A 90 11.50 2.91 8.69
N PRO A 91 11.45 1.88 7.82
CA PRO A 91 10.70 1.91 6.57
C PRO A 91 9.20 2.11 6.77
N VAL A 92 8.63 1.51 7.81
CA VAL A 92 7.19 1.61 8.12
C VAL A 92 6.79 3.03 8.50
N ALA A 93 7.60 3.70 9.32
CA ALA A 93 7.32 5.05 9.77
C ALA A 93 7.39 6.04 8.59
N VAL A 94 8.39 5.91 7.72
CA VAL A 94 8.53 6.74 6.52
C VAL A 94 7.37 6.49 5.55
N MET A 95 7.03 5.24 5.28
CA MET A 95 5.88 4.89 4.43
C MET A 95 4.57 5.45 4.98
N GLY A 96 4.38 5.44 6.30
CA GLY A 96 3.24 6.06 6.97
C GLY A 96 3.15 7.56 6.75
N LYS A 97 4.27 8.27 6.93
CA LYS A 97 4.34 9.71 6.67
C LYS A 97 4.02 10.04 5.21
N VAL A 98 4.53 9.25 4.26
CA VAL A 98 4.23 9.41 2.84
C VAL A 98 2.74 9.20 2.58
N LEU A 99 2.14 8.12 3.08
CA LEU A 99 0.70 7.87 2.93
C LEU A 99 -0.15 9.00 3.51
N HIS A 100 0.22 9.50 4.68
CA HIS A 100 -0.47 10.62 5.34
C HIS A 100 -0.38 11.89 4.48
N SER A 101 0.81 12.23 3.97
CA SER A 101 0.97 13.39 3.09
C SER A 101 0.17 13.27 1.78
N VAL A 102 0.14 12.08 1.17
CA VAL A 102 -0.64 11.83 -0.05
C VAL A 102 -2.14 11.93 0.23
N PHE A 103 -2.59 11.44 1.40
CA PHE A 103 -3.97 11.56 1.82
C PHE A 103 -4.38 13.03 2.04
N ALA A 104 -3.54 13.81 2.74
CA ALA A 104 -3.76 15.23 2.99
C ALA A 104 -3.82 16.06 1.69
N VAL A 105 -2.98 15.76 0.70
CA VAL A 105 -2.97 16.47 -0.60
C VAL A 105 -4.25 16.21 -1.40
N GLY A 106 -4.83 15.00 -1.30
CA GLY A 106 -6.13 14.67 -1.91
C GLY A 106 -7.33 15.38 -1.29
N HIS A 107 -7.12 16.20 -0.24
CA HIS A 107 -8.16 17.04 0.36
C HIS A 107 -8.03 18.53 0.01
N CYS A 108 -6.99 18.94 -0.73
CA CYS A 108 -6.73 20.34 -1.07
C CYS A 108 -7.32 20.79 -2.43
N ARG A 109 -8.44 20.23 -2.88
CA ARG A 109 -9.13 20.69 -4.10
C ARG A 109 -10.57 21.09 -3.84
#